data_AF-A0A7V2P419-F1
#
_entry.id   AF-A0A7V2P419-F1
#
_cell.length_a   1.000
_cell.length_b   1.000
_cell.length_c   1.000
_cell.angle_alpha   90.00
_cell.angle_beta   90.00
_cell.angle_gamma   90.00
#
_symmetry.space_group_name_H-M   'P 1'
#
loop_
_entity.id
_entity.type
_entity.pdbx_description
1 polymer ?
#
loop_
_entity_poly.entity_id
_entity_poly.type
_entity_poly.pdbx_seq_one_letter_code
_entity_poly.pdbx_strand_id
1 'polypeptide(L)'
;MAEPALRCAAHPEVATNLRCGKCGKPICPRCMVQTPVGARCRECAQLRPIPAYQVSWAHYVRATGAGLGAAIACGLLWSLIRVILPLGYLSILLGLGAGWAIAEVVSLAVNRKRGPGLAAIGAGSVVAAYLVSLCLWSWGIHYIFSLWGILALILGVAVAVSRLR
;
A
#
# COMPACT_ATOMS: atom_id res chain seq x y z
N MET A 1 -53.09 -18.09 -15.91
CA MET A 1 -51.87 -18.94 -15.97
C MET A 1 -51.06 -18.62 -14.72
N ALA A 2 -51.00 -19.53 -13.75
CA ALA A 2 -50.31 -19.28 -12.48
C ALA A 2 -48.79 -19.47 -12.67
N GLU A 3 -48.05 -18.37 -12.63
CA GLU A 3 -46.58 -18.37 -12.72
C GLU A 3 -46.00 -19.12 -11.51
N PRO A 4 -45.04 -20.04 -11.68
CA PRO A 4 -44.49 -20.80 -10.56
C PRO A 4 -43.82 -19.84 -9.58
N ALA A 5 -44.43 -19.65 -8.41
CA ALA A 5 -43.92 -18.79 -7.36
C ALA A 5 -42.55 -19.30 -6.90
N LEU A 6 -41.48 -18.70 -7.43
CA LEU A 6 -40.12 -19.03 -7.02
C LEU A 6 -39.98 -18.69 -5.54
N ARG A 7 -39.40 -19.60 -4.76
CA ARG A 7 -39.15 -19.38 -3.34
C ARG A 7 -37.77 -18.78 -3.16
N CYS A 8 -37.63 -17.88 -2.20
CA CYS A 8 -36.32 -17.30 -1.90
C CYS A 8 -35.35 -18.39 -1.44
N ALA A 9 -34.13 -18.38 -1.95
CA ALA A 9 -33.11 -19.38 -1.60
C ALA A 9 -32.74 -19.38 -0.10
N ALA A 10 -32.89 -18.24 0.57
CA ALA A 10 -32.63 -18.10 2.01
C ALA A 10 -33.90 -18.19 2.88
N HIS A 11 -35.08 -17.96 2.29
CA HIS A 11 -36.37 -18.02 2.98
C HIS A 11 -37.36 -18.82 2.13
N PRO A 12 -37.40 -20.15 2.27
CA PRO A 12 -38.26 -21.02 1.47
C PRO A 12 -39.75 -20.69 1.64
N GLU A 13 -40.13 -20.06 2.75
CA GLU A 13 -41.52 -19.70 3.06
C GLU A 13 -42.01 -18.48 2.28
N VAL A 14 -41.12 -17.72 1.63
CA VAL A 14 -41.46 -16.49 0.92
C VAL A 14 -41.41 -16.71 -0.58
N ALA A 15 -42.56 -16.59 -1.23
CA ALA A 15 -42.67 -16.47 -2.68
C ALA A 15 -42.07 -15.14 -3.15
N THR A 16 -41.27 -15.17 -4.21
CA THR A 16 -40.60 -13.99 -4.77
C THR A 16 -40.44 -14.09 -6.28
N ASN A 17 -40.63 -12.96 -6.97
CA ASN A 17 -40.32 -12.83 -8.39
C ASN A 17 -38.99 -12.10 -8.64
N LEU A 18 -38.28 -11.70 -7.57
CA LEU A 18 -37.01 -11.00 -7.68
C LEU A 18 -35.85 -11.99 -7.77
N ARG A 19 -34.90 -11.70 -8.67
CA ARG A 19 -33.68 -12.48 -8.86
C ARG A 19 -32.46 -11.58 -8.77
N CYS A 20 -31.37 -12.11 -8.23
CA CYS A 20 -30.09 -11.39 -8.21
C CYS A 20 -29.57 -11.24 -9.64
N GLY A 21 -29.30 -10.01 -10.08
CA GLY A 21 -28.75 -9.74 -11.43
C GLY A 21 -27.33 -10.29 -11.67
N LYS A 22 -26.67 -10.92 -10.68
CA LYS A 22 -25.34 -11.56 -10.85
C LYS A 22 -25.44 -13.06 -11.06
N CYS A 23 -26.16 -13.70 -10.15
CA CYS A 23 -26.16 -15.15 -9.98
C CYS A 23 -27.52 -15.78 -10.27
N GLY A 24 -28.54 -14.99 -10.60
CA GLY A 24 -29.89 -15.47 -10.91
C GLY A 24 -30.67 -16.07 -9.75
N LYS A 25 -30.06 -16.17 -8.54
CA LYS A 25 -30.70 -16.72 -7.34
C LYS A 25 -31.98 -15.93 -6.99
N PRO A 26 -33.10 -16.60 -6.66
CA PRO A 26 -34.31 -15.94 -6.20
C PRO A 26 -34.10 -15.30 -4.83
N ILE A 27 -34.37 -14.00 -4.73
CA ILE A 27 -34.16 -13.17 -3.54
C ILE A 27 -35.50 -12.58 -3.09
N CYS A 28 -35.77 -12.50 -1.79
CA CYS A 28 -36.94 -11.76 -1.29
C CYS A 28 -36.55 -10.30 -0.95
N PRO A 29 -37.52 -9.39 -0.76
CA PRO A 29 -37.26 -8.01 -0.33
C PRO A 29 -36.45 -7.90 0.97
N ARG A 30 -36.51 -8.91 1.85
CA ARG A 30 -35.69 -8.99 3.08
C ARG A 30 -34.22 -9.38 2.83
N CYS A 31 -33.96 -10.12 1.75
CA CYS A 31 -32.62 -10.57 1.36
C CYS A 31 -31.96 -9.68 0.31
N MET A 32 -32.71 -8.77 -0.31
CA MET A 32 -32.19 -7.87 -1.32
C MET A 32 -31.25 -6.83 -0.69
N VAL A 33 -30.13 -6.60 -1.34
CA VAL A 33 -29.24 -5.47 -1.05
C VAL A 33 -29.27 -4.57 -2.26
N GLN A 34 -29.59 -3.29 -2.03
CA GLN A 34 -29.51 -2.27 -3.07
C GLN A 34 -28.05 -1.94 -3.33
N THR A 35 -27.61 -2.17 -4.57
CA THR A 35 -26.30 -1.76 -5.07
C THR A 35 -26.51 -0.76 -6.21
N PRO A 36 -25.52 0.08 -6.58
CA PRO A 36 -25.69 1.06 -7.66
C PRO A 36 -26.05 0.45 -9.02
N VAL A 37 -25.89 -0.87 -9.18
CA VAL A 37 -26.22 -1.63 -10.40
C VAL A 37 -27.50 -2.48 -10.22
N GLY A 38 -28.33 -2.16 -9.22
CA GLY A 38 -29.61 -2.81 -8.92
C GLY A 38 -29.56 -3.82 -7.77
N ALA A 39 -30.63 -4.60 -7.63
CA ALA A 39 -30.82 -5.57 -6.55
C ALA A 39 -29.85 -6.77 -6.65
N ARG A 40 -29.07 -7.01 -5.60
CA ARG A 40 -28.16 -8.17 -5.48
C ARG A 40 -28.48 -8.97 -4.21
N CYS A 41 -28.15 -10.26 -4.20
CA CYS A 41 -28.17 -11.06 -2.97
C CYS A 41 -26.99 -10.67 -2.05
N ARG A 42 -27.08 -10.95 -0.75
CA ARG A 42 -26.02 -10.63 0.22
C ARG A 42 -24.64 -11.18 -0.17
N GLU A 43 -24.57 -12.41 -0.68
CA GLU A 43 -23.32 -13.01 -1.15
C GLU A 43 -22.68 -12.24 -2.33
N CYS A 44 -23.51 -11.74 -3.25
CA CYS A 44 -23.03 -10.99 -4.42
C CYS A 44 -22.84 -9.50 -4.14
N ALA A 45 -23.50 -8.99 -3.10
CA ALA A 45 -23.39 -7.60 -2.64
C ALA A 45 -22.20 -7.39 -1.70
N GLN A 46 -21.69 -8.45 -1.05
CA GLN A 46 -20.43 -8.37 -0.32
C GLN A 46 -19.32 -8.00 -1.29
N LEU A 47 -18.82 -6.76 -1.18
CA LEU A 47 -17.56 -6.34 -1.78
C LEU A 47 -16.46 -7.21 -1.16
N ARG A 48 -16.05 -8.27 -1.88
CA ARG A 48 -14.81 -8.96 -1.52
C ARG A 48 -13.67 -7.95 -1.62
N PRO A 49 -12.80 -7.83 -0.60
CA PRO A 49 -11.65 -6.95 -0.69
C PRO A 49 -10.83 -7.34 -1.92
N ILE A 50 -10.40 -6.33 -2.67
CA ILE A 50 -9.70 -6.47 -3.95
C ILE A 50 -8.49 -7.41 -3.75
N PRO A 51 -8.26 -8.43 -4.60
CA PRO A 51 -7.15 -9.39 -4.46
C PRO A 51 -5.75 -8.75 -4.39
N ALA A 52 -5.62 -7.48 -4.78
CA ALA A 52 -4.42 -6.67 -4.61
C ALA A 52 -3.95 -6.56 -3.15
N TYR A 53 -4.85 -6.71 -2.17
CA TYR A 53 -4.56 -6.61 -0.73
C TYR A 53 -4.13 -7.94 -0.09
N GLN A 54 -4.18 -9.06 -0.82
CA GLN A 54 -3.73 -10.35 -0.30
C GLN A 54 -2.20 -10.48 -0.46
N VAL A 55 -1.49 -9.91 0.50
CA VAL A 55 -0.03 -9.98 0.61
C VAL A 55 0.32 -11.20 1.46
N SER A 56 0.82 -12.26 0.81
CA SER A 56 1.31 -13.47 1.49
C SER A 56 2.62 -13.19 2.23
N TRP A 57 2.91 -13.94 3.30
CA TRP A 57 4.13 -13.82 4.10
C TRP A 57 5.43 -13.81 3.27
N ALA A 58 5.50 -14.61 2.20
CA ALA A 58 6.65 -14.65 1.29
C ALA A 58 6.93 -13.31 0.60
N HIS A 59 5.89 -12.49 0.37
CA HIS A 59 6.02 -11.17 -0.23
C HIS A 59 6.58 -10.15 0.77
N TYR A 60 6.28 -10.29 2.07
CA TYR A 60 6.88 -9.47 3.13
C TYR A 60 8.38 -9.71 3.26
N VAL A 61 8.82 -10.98 3.25
CA VAL A 61 10.25 -11.32 3.35
C VAL A 61 11.04 -10.74 2.17
N ARG A 62 10.51 -10.87 0.95
CA ARG A 62 11.11 -10.28 -0.27
C ARG A 62 11.15 -8.75 -0.21
N ALA A 63 10.07 -8.12 0.24
CA ALA A 63 9.99 -6.67 0.40
C ALA A 63 11.02 -6.16 1.40
N THR A 64 11.17 -6.82 2.55
CA THR A 64 12.15 -6.46 3.58
C THR A 64 13.57 -6.62 3.08
N GLY A 65 13.90 -7.73 2.40
CA GLY A 65 15.23 -7.94 1.82
C GLY A 65 15.59 -6.89 0.77
N ALA A 66 14.67 -6.62 -0.16
CA ALA A 66 14.86 -5.58 -1.18
C ALA A 66 14.93 -4.17 -0.57
N GLY A 67 14.11 -3.88 0.44
CA GLY A 67 14.11 -2.62 1.17
C GLY A 67 15.40 -2.37 1.93
N LEU A 68 15.95 -3.37 2.60
CA LEU A 68 17.27 -3.29 3.27
C LEU A 68 18.40 -3.02 2.28
N GLY A 69 18.44 -3.76 1.16
CA GLY A 69 19.45 -3.54 0.13
C GLY A 69 19.37 -2.13 -0.46
N ALA A 70 18.15 -1.68 -0.79
CA ALA A 70 17.93 -0.32 -1.29
C ALA A 70 18.27 0.75 -0.25
N ALA A 71 17.99 0.51 1.03
CA ALA A 71 18.29 1.43 2.12
C ALA A 71 19.80 1.61 2.31
N ILE A 72 20.58 0.53 2.26
CA ILE A 72 22.04 0.59 2.37
C ILE A 72 22.63 1.32 1.16
N ALA A 73 22.20 0.97 -0.05
CA ALA A 73 22.69 1.60 -1.28
C ALA A 73 22.34 3.10 -1.33
N CYS A 74 21.08 3.47 -1.06
CA CYS A 74 20.67 4.87 -0.99
C CYS A 74 21.35 5.62 0.17
N GLY A 75 21.53 4.99 1.32
CA GLY A 75 22.22 5.59 2.47
C GLY A 75 23.68 5.89 2.19
N LEU A 76 24.40 4.97 1.54
CA LEU A 76 25.79 5.17 1.10
C LEU A 76 25.89 6.27 0.05
N LEU A 77 25.00 6.25 -0.95
CA LEU A 77 24.99 7.25 -2.02
C LEU A 77 24.69 8.64 -1.45
N TRP A 78 23.69 8.76 -0.57
CA TRP A 78 23.37 10.00 0.13
C TRP A 78 24.58 10.50 0.93
N SER A 79 25.25 9.61 1.67
CA SER A 79 26.46 9.96 2.43
C SER A 79 27.57 10.51 1.52
N LEU A 80 27.82 9.87 0.38
CA LEU A 80 28.89 10.27 -0.54
C LEU A 80 28.61 11.62 -1.20
N ILE A 81 27.39 11.83 -1.69
CA ILE A 81 26.99 13.12 -2.29
C ILE A 81 27.09 14.25 -1.25
N ARG A 82 26.75 13.99 0.01
CA ARG A 82 26.86 15.00 1.08
C ARG A 82 28.29 15.48 1.32
N VAL A 83 29.28 14.59 1.20
CA VAL A 83 30.70 14.93 1.38
C VAL A 83 31.21 15.79 0.23
N ILE A 84 30.76 15.53 -1.00
CA ILE A 84 31.21 16.25 -2.20
C ILE A 84 30.53 17.62 -2.32
N LEU A 85 29.24 17.71 -1.96
CA LEU A 85 28.42 18.93 -2.07
C LEU A 85 27.68 19.21 -0.75
N PRO A 86 28.24 19.99 0.19
CA PRO A 86 27.63 20.31 1.48
C PRO A 86 26.53 21.39 1.35
N LEU A 87 25.64 21.23 0.38
CA LEU A 87 24.52 22.13 0.10
C LEU A 87 23.28 21.63 0.85
N GLY A 88 22.80 22.41 1.81
CA GLY A 88 21.66 22.03 2.67
C GLY A 88 20.39 21.66 1.90
N TYR A 89 20.08 22.37 0.81
CA TYR A 89 18.90 22.13 -0.03
C TYR A 89 18.95 20.82 -0.83
N LEU A 90 20.16 20.30 -1.11
CA LEU A 90 20.33 19.07 -1.89
C LEU A 90 19.79 17.84 -1.15
N SER A 91 19.69 17.92 0.18
CA SER A 91 19.09 16.89 1.02
C SER A 91 17.61 16.65 0.75
N ILE A 92 16.84 17.69 0.41
CA ILE A 92 15.43 17.53 0.03
C ILE A 92 15.34 16.72 -1.26
N LEU A 93 16.17 17.08 -2.25
CA LEU A 93 16.21 16.38 -3.52
C LEU A 93 16.60 14.91 -3.35
N LEU A 94 17.60 14.65 -2.50
CA LEU A 94 18.04 13.29 -2.14
C LEU A 94 16.96 12.52 -1.37
N GLY A 95 16.23 13.16 -0.46
CA GLY A 95 15.13 12.52 0.28
C GLY A 95 13.97 12.11 -0.64
N LEU A 96 13.59 13.00 -1.57
CA LEU A 96 12.59 12.69 -2.59
C LEU A 96 13.06 11.57 -3.53
N GLY A 97 14.30 11.65 -4.00
CA GLY A 97 14.90 10.64 -4.88
C GLY A 97 15.05 9.27 -4.21
N ALA A 98 15.53 9.24 -2.96
CA ALA A 98 15.66 8.02 -2.18
C ALA A 98 14.29 7.41 -1.87
N GLY A 99 13.30 8.22 -1.48
CA GLY A 99 11.93 7.76 -1.25
C GLY A 99 11.31 7.14 -2.51
N TRP A 100 11.50 7.77 -3.68
CA TRP A 100 11.04 7.23 -4.96
C TRP A 100 11.75 5.93 -5.35
N ALA A 101 13.09 5.90 -5.26
CA ALA A 101 13.90 4.75 -5.63
C ALA A 101 13.60 3.53 -4.74
N ILE A 102 13.54 3.73 -3.42
CA ILE A 102 13.24 2.67 -2.45
C ILE A 102 11.82 2.13 -2.69
N ALA A 103 10.84 3.00 -2.93
CA ALA A 103 9.48 2.57 -3.21
C ALA A 103 9.37 1.78 -4.53
N GLU A 104 10.10 2.17 -5.58
CA GLU A 104 10.13 1.44 -6.85
C GLU A 104 10.78 0.05 -6.68
N VAL A 105 11.92 -0.03 -5.99
CA VAL A 105 12.60 -1.31 -5.73
C VAL A 105 11.73 -2.27 -4.91
N VAL A 106 11.08 -1.77 -3.86
CA VAL A 106 10.14 -2.57 -3.05
C VAL A 106 8.92 -2.99 -3.88
N SER A 107 8.38 -2.10 -4.71
CA SER A 107 7.25 -2.41 -5.60
C SER A 107 7.60 -3.51 -6.62
N LEU A 108 8.78 -3.42 -7.25
CA LEU A 108 9.27 -4.42 -8.19
C LEU A 108 9.50 -5.78 -7.52
N ALA A 109 10.08 -5.80 -6.31
CA ALA A 109 10.31 -7.03 -5.55
C ALA A 109 9.03 -7.79 -5.19
N VAL A 110 7.89 -7.09 -5.12
CA VAL A 110 6.60 -7.61 -4.70
C VAL A 110 5.61 -7.72 -5.87
N ASN A 111 6.10 -7.60 -7.11
CA ASN A 111 5.30 -7.67 -8.33
C ASN A 111 4.14 -6.65 -8.36
N ARG A 112 4.44 -5.39 -7.98
CA ARG A 112 3.52 -4.24 -7.98
C ARG A 112 2.24 -4.41 -7.14
N LYS A 113 2.24 -5.30 -6.15
CA LYS A 113 1.14 -5.37 -5.18
C LYS A 113 1.15 -4.15 -4.26
N ARG A 114 -0.03 -3.69 -3.86
CA ARG A 114 -0.23 -2.51 -3.00
C ARG A 114 -0.91 -2.92 -1.71
N GLY A 115 -0.45 -2.35 -0.60
CA GLY A 115 -0.99 -2.68 0.71
C GLY A 115 -0.32 -1.90 1.84
N PRO A 116 -1.01 -1.66 2.96
CA PRO A 116 -0.52 -0.80 4.03
C PRO A 116 0.69 -1.39 4.74
N GLY A 117 0.84 -2.71 4.80
CA GLY A 117 2.04 -3.32 5.36
C GLY A 117 3.27 -3.17 4.45
N LEU A 118 3.10 -3.12 3.13
CA LEU A 118 4.18 -2.78 2.20
C LEU A 118 4.57 -1.30 2.31
N ALA A 119 3.59 -0.42 2.52
CA ALA A 119 3.86 0.99 2.82
C ALA A 119 4.66 1.17 4.12
N ALA A 120 4.37 0.37 5.15
CA ALA A 120 5.14 0.37 6.40
C ALA A 120 6.60 -0.08 6.19
N ILE A 121 6.83 -1.12 5.38
CA ILE A 121 8.19 -1.57 5.03
C ILE A 121 8.93 -0.49 4.23
N GLY A 122 8.27 0.14 3.25
CA GLY A 122 8.85 1.23 2.48
C GLY A 122 9.25 2.42 3.35
N ALA A 123 8.35 2.85 4.26
CA ALA A 123 8.64 3.90 5.23
C ALA A 123 9.83 3.51 6.14
N GLY A 124 9.84 2.30 6.69
CA GLY A 124 10.93 1.79 7.51
C GLY A 124 12.27 1.75 6.76
N SER A 125 12.25 1.44 5.47
CA SER A 125 13.44 1.40 4.61
C SER A 125 14.03 2.79 4.38
N VAL A 126 13.18 3.82 4.18
CA VAL A 126 13.63 5.22 4.07
C VAL A 126 14.25 5.71 5.38
N VAL A 127 13.64 5.36 6.51
CA VAL A 127 14.20 5.68 7.84
C VAL A 127 15.54 4.97 8.04
N ALA A 128 15.64 3.68 7.69
CA ALA A 128 16.88 2.93 7.76
C ALA A 128 17.98 3.55 6.88
N ALA A 129 17.66 3.99 5.66
CA ALA A 129 18.61 4.67 4.78
C ALA A 129 19.16 5.96 5.40
N TYR A 130 18.28 6.74 6.04
CA TYR A 130 18.68 7.95 6.75
C TYR A 130 19.57 7.65 7.96
N LEU A 131 19.24 6.62 8.75
CA LEU A 131 20.05 6.16 9.88
C LEU A 131 21.43 5.62 9.46
N VAL A 132 21.50 4.86 8.37
CA VAL A 132 22.76 4.38 7.79
C VAL A 132 23.64 5.57 7.41
N SER A 133 23.07 6.57 6.74
CA SER A 133 23.82 7.76 6.37
C SER A 133 24.28 8.59 7.58
N LEU A 134 23.59 8.54 8.71
CA LEU A 134 24.01 9.19 9.97
C LEU A 134 25.17 8.43 10.62
N CYS A 135 25.11 7.10 10.62
CA CYS A 135 26.11 6.25 11.26
C CYS A 135 27.49 6.31 10.56
N LEU A 136 27.49 6.57 9.25
CA LEU A 136 28.71 6.64 8.44
C LEU A 136 29.55 7.91 8.67
N TRP A 137 29.00 8.97 9.28
CA TRP A 137 29.72 10.22 9.43
C TRP A 137 29.51 10.83 10.82
N SER A 138 30.60 10.98 11.59
CA SER A 138 30.57 11.51 12.96
C SER A 138 30.07 12.96 13.06
N TRP A 139 30.08 13.73 11.96
CA TRP A 139 29.48 15.09 11.88
C TRP A 139 27.95 15.08 11.61
N GLY A 140 27.30 13.92 11.58
CA GLY A 140 25.86 13.78 11.32
C GLY A 140 24.96 14.35 12.42
N ILE A 141 25.47 14.56 13.63
CA ILE A 141 24.68 15.00 14.80
C ILE A 141 24.12 16.43 14.59
N HIS A 142 24.88 17.31 13.94
CA HIS A 142 24.39 18.65 13.54
C HIS A 142 23.26 18.58 12.50
N TYR A 143 23.12 17.46 11.79
CA TYR A 143 22.10 17.26 10.75
C TYR A 143 20.79 16.68 11.27
N ILE A 144 20.81 15.98 12.41
CA ILE A 144 19.58 15.55 13.12
C ILE A 144 18.75 16.78 13.52
N PHE A 145 19.43 17.86 13.94
CA PHE A 145 18.81 19.13 14.29
C PHE A 145 18.62 20.08 13.10
N SER A 146 19.07 19.69 11.90
CA SER A 146 18.86 20.50 10.70
C SER A 146 17.43 20.32 10.20
N LEU A 147 16.69 21.43 10.15
CA LEU A 147 15.33 21.52 9.63
C LEU A 147 15.20 20.85 8.23
N TRP A 148 16.26 20.94 7.43
CA TRP A 148 16.36 20.35 6.08
C TRP A 148 16.43 18.81 6.10
N GLY A 149 17.12 18.22 7.09
CA GLY A 149 17.22 16.77 7.23
C GLY A 149 15.90 16.12 7.64
N ILE A 150 15.17 16.77 8.55
CA ILE A 150 13.84 16.32 8.99
C ILE A 150 12.84 16.45 7.84
N LEU A 151 12.86 17.58 7.11
CA LEU A 151 12.01 17.76 5.92
C LEU A 151 12.28 16.71 4.84
N ALA A 152 13.55 16.40 4.57
CA ALA A 152 13.93 15.37 3.60
C ALA A 152 13.42 13.97 4.01
N LEU A 153 13.49 13.63 5.30
CA LEU A 153 12.95 12.38 5.83
C LEU A 153 11.43 12.33 5.69
N ILE A 154 10.72 13.38 6.12
CA ILE A 154 9.25 13.44 6.06
C ILE A 154 8.77 13.33 4.62
N LEU A 155 9.38 14.09 3.70
CA LEU A 155 9.04 14.06 2.28
C LEU A 155 9.37 12.69 1.65
N GLY A 156 10.53 12.11 1.98
CA GLY A 156 10.91 10.78 1.49
C GLY A 156 9.95 9.69 1.95
N VAL A 157 9.54 9.71 3.22
CA VAL A 157 8.55 8.77 3.77
C VAL A 157 7.18 9.00 3.14
N ALA A 158 6.74 10.26 2.99
CA ALA A 158 5.47 10.59 2.36
C ALA A 158 5.40 10.09 0.91
N VAL A 159 6.46 10.28 0.13
CA VAL A 159 6.57 9.76 -1.24
C VAL A 159 6.51 8.23 -1.25
N ALA A 160 7.28 7.57 -0.38
CA ALA A 160 7.28 6.10 -0.31
C ALA A 160 5.90 5.53 0.05
N VAL A 161 5.23 6.12 1.03
CA VAL A 161 3.89 5.70 1.48
C VAL A 161 2.84 5.96 0.40
N SER A 162 2.88 7.13 -0.26
CA SER A 162 1.92 7.48 -1.31
C SER A 162 1.97 6.55 -2.51
N ARG A 163 3.14 5.97 -2.79
CA ARG A 163 3.34 5.01 -3.90
C ARG A 163 2.99 3.56 -3.56
N LEU A 164 3.08 3.18 -2.29
CA LEU A 164 2.90 1.79 -1.83
C LEU A 164 1.52 1.51 -1.21
N ARG A 165 0.75 2.55 -0.88
CA ARG A 165 -0.69 2.46 -0.56
C ARG A 165 -1.52 2.22 -1.81
#